data_AF-A0A0V1MCG9-F1
#
_entry.id   AF-A0A0V1MCG9-F1
#
_cell.length_a   1.000
_cell.length_b   1.000
_cell.length_c   1.000
_cell.angle_alpha   90.00
_cell.angle_beta   90.00
_cell.angle_gamma   90.00
#
_symmetry.space_group_name_H-M   'P 1'
#
loop_
_entity.id
_entity.type
_entity.pdbx_description
1 polymer ?
#
loop_
_entity_poly.entity_id
_entity_poly.type
_entity_poly.pdbx_seq_one_letter_code
_entity_poly.pdbx_strand_id
1 'polypeptide(L)'
;MTGWIKVGYWQYRALAVVAIFLYTKAVPVRRDEPWTVLLCKFSEPDYEIHSPDWFRLWFDGETLDGSITKYFRDISNGMYNIHSANLLGWFHIPLTKRDVRLLAMADASLADVGNAERKIALKAKEVCVKYALQKYGHSLTAKVITFVNTMKAAIFCPIRGILISPHFFMTAAVTHEIVHSLHIGHSFSDRQAKVYPHAEPGEYDDSYDLMSTANAYSYRSFYGLTGPGLNGPHLDYLGWLPADRVHFFTFAQTQGIFHLSTLSLPHHMTKDWLLLLVPYDRDDPQKVFTVELRTAINYDRGLPSSRVLVHQIENRNGFYYSKLLRAQPSRYNAVRFLSKWRFVNPSIVGGAFIEIETTALHKHSAIVKISGNFTPTVCVEGEVQRKVFSQDDLVCVIREEQRLISSAFNEQSQRRDLHQNCADKLHEYKTMFNQTVCLTSKELATVIRQDRRWKHYQQFYNMPTYGLNMCKPGFVWRLIDAYDYVCVWPNRTSAEATNRKLWKSTLPIEQNCPSNLVFRNAFPGDMLCVDIDQRQLVQHENDLSETRLRYFKFFNGIDKIPYNKNTFLAKSYRLRQH
;
A
#
# COMPACT_ATOMS: atom_id res chain seq x y z
N MET A 1 -45.79 65.21 -13.55
CA MET A 1 -44.35 65.38 -13.27
C MET A 1 -43.96 64.41 -12.16
N THR A 2 -43.03 63.50 -12.47
CA THR A 2 -42.11 62.74 -11.56
C THR A 2 -42.71 62.04 -10.32
N GLY A 3 -42.66 60.71 -10.13
CA GLY A 3 -42.03 59.64 -10.88
C GLY A 3 -42.26 58.26 -10.21
N TRP A 4 -42.43 57.27 -11.10
CA TRP A 4 -42.04 55.85 -11.07
C TRP A 4 -42.63 54.84 -10.06
N ILE A 5 -43.32 53.89 -10.70
CA ILE A 5 -44.05 52.70 -10.26
C ILE A 5 -43.09 51.57 -9.82
N LYS A 6 -43.53 50.82 -8.81
CA LYS A 6 -42.89 49.60 -8.27
C LYS A 6 -42.58 48.56 -9.37
N VAL A 7 -41.33 48.12 -9.43
CA VAL A 7 -40.95 46.87 -10.13
C VAL A 7 -40.65 45.81 -9.08
N GLY A 8 -41.50 44.78 -9.01
CA GLY A 8 -41.24 43.57 -8.25
C GLY A 8 -40.45 42.58 -9.10
N TYR A 9 -39.16 42.44 -8.83
CA TYR A 9 -38.34 41.35 -9.38
C TYR A 9 -38.36 40.16 -8.42
N TRP A 10 -38.89 39.03 -8.91
CA TRP A 10 -38.70 37.72 -8.31
C TRP A 10 -37.22 37.33 -8.41
N GLN A 11 -36.50 37.28 -7.30
CA GLN A 11 -35.19 36.65 -7.24
C GLN A 11 -35.37 35.15 -6.98
N TYR A 12 -35.14 34.34 -8.02
CA TYR A 12 -34.86 32.93 -7.88
C TYR A 12 -33.55 32.77 -7.10
N ARG A 13 -33.63 32.25 -5.87
CA ARG A 13 -32.46 31.77 -5.13
C ARG A 13 -31.89 30.57 -5.88
N ALA A 14 -30.79 30.77 -6.61
CA ALA A 14 -29.94 29.67 -7.02
C ALA A 14 -29.41 28.99 -5.75
N LEU A 15 -29.96 27.81 -5.42
CA LEU A 15 -29.37 26.90 -4.46
C LEU A 15 -28.02 26.47 -5.05
N ALA A 16 -26.94 27.10 -4.59
CA ALA A 16 -25.60 26.58 -4.78
C ALA A 16 -25.56 25.19 -4.12
N VAL A 17 -25.68 24.14 -4.93
CA VAL A 17 -25.34 22.79 -4.50
C VAL A 17 -23.84 22.79 -4.26
N VAL A 18 -23.45 23.06 -3.02
CA VAL A 18 -22.09 22.77 -2.56
C VAL A 18 -21.94 21.27 -2.67
N ALA A 19 -21.32 20.80 -3.74
CA ALA A 19 -20.89 19.43 -3.86
C ALA A 19 -19.89 19.19 -2.73
N ILE A 20 -20.35 18.58 -1.65
CA ILE A 20 -19.49 18.06 -0.59
C ILE A 20 -18.69 16.94 -1.26
N PHE A 21 -17.45 17.23 -1.64
CA PHE A 21 -16.49 16.21 -2.04
C PHE A 21 -16.21 15.33 -0.82
N LEU A 22 -16.95 14.25 -0.67
CA LEU A 22 -16.60 13.17 0.23
C LEU A 22 -15.37 12.50 -0.36
N TYR A 23 -14.18 12.87 0.13
CA TYR A 23 -12.94 12.23 -0.28
C TYR A 23 -12.95 10.79 0.24
N THR A 24 -13.10 9.85 -0.70
CA THR A 24 -13.14 8.42 -0.46
C THR A 24 -11.77 7.97 0.08
N LYS A 25 -11.76 7.21 1.17
CA LYS A 25 -10.53 6.57 1.67
C LYS A 25 -10.33 5.33 0.82
N ALA A 26 -9.36 5.33 -0.07
CA ALA A 26 -9.08 4.18 -0.90
C ALA A 26 -7.61 4.15 -1.28
N VAL A 27 -7.08 2.93 -1.36
CA VAL A 27 -5.93 2.59 -2.18
C VAL A 27 -6.53 2.06 -3.51
N PRO A 28 -6.08 2.53 -4.69
CA PRO A 28 -4.93 3.41 -4.92
C PRO A 28 -5.18 4.83 -4.43
N VAL A 29 -4.15 5.45 -3.84
CA VAL A 29 -4.26 6.80 -3.26
C VAL A 29 -4.16 7.83 -4.37
N ARG A 30 -5.31 8.18 -4.96
CA ARG A 30 -5.46 9.13 -6.07
C ARG A 30 -6.33 10.31 -5.72
N ARG A 31 -5.81 11.21 -4.89
CA ARG A 31 -6.60 12.31 -4.32
C ARG A 31 -5.76 13.56 -4.12
N ASP A 32 -6.47 14.67 -4.06
CA ASP A 32 -5.97 15.90 -3.48
C ASP A 32 -6.42 15.95 -2.02
N GLU A 33 -5.47 15.85 -1.09
CA GLU A 33 -5.74 15.70 0.34
C GLU A 33 -5.43 16.99 1.10
N PRO A 34 -6.45 17.66 1.70
CA PRO A 34 -6.25 18.84 2.51
C PRO A 34 -5.80 18.50 3.93
N TRP A 35 -4.66 19.06 4.35
CA TRP A 35 -4.12 18.90 5.69
C TRP A 35 -4.24 20.20 6.49
N THR A 36 -4.32 20.05 7.82
CA THR A 36 -4.12 21.15 8.75
C THR A 36 -2.72 21.08 9.32
N VAL A 37 -1.93 22.11 9.09
CA VAL A 37 -0.62 22.34 9.73
C VAL A 37 -0.86 23.16 10.98
N LEU A 38 -0.63 22.56 12.15
CA LEU A 38 -0.92 23.16 13.44
C LEU A 38 0.37 23.42 14.22
N LEU A 39 0.66 24.68 14.53
CA LEU A 39 1.84 25.09 15.29
C LEU A 39 1.43 25.41 16.74
N CYS A 40 2.06 24.75 17.72
CA CYS A 40 1.75 24.94 19.15
C CYS A 40 3.00 25.18 19.99
N LYS A 41 3.00 26.30 20.72
CA LYS A 41 4.11 26.75 21.57
C LYS A 41 3.80 26.43 23.03
N PHE A 42 4.49 25.43 23.58
CA PHE A 42 4.46 25.14 25.02
C PHE A 42 5.29 26.18 25.79
N SER A 43 4.94 26.41 27.06
CA SER A 43 5.50 27.50 27.87
C SER A 43 6.99 27.38 28.17
N GLU A 44 7.57 26.18 28.01
CA GLU A 44 9.01 25.94 28.22
C GLU A 44 9.58 25.02 27.12
N PRO A 45 10.48 25.54 26.26
CA PRO A 45 10.99 26.91 26.20
C PRO A 45 10.03 27.87 25.46
N ASP A 46 9.86 29.11 25.90
CA ASP A 46 8.92 30.06 25.27
C ASP A 46 9.51 30.78 24.04
N TYR A 47 9.82 30.03 22.99
CA TYR A 47 10.20 30.59 21.69
C TYR A 47 9.56 29.85 20.52
N GLU A 48 9.47 30.58 19.40
CA GLU A 48 9.06 30.08 18.11
C GLU A 48 10.32 29.76 17.29
N ILE A 49 10.41 28.54 16.78
CA ILE A 49 11.63 28.05 16.13
C ILE A 49 11.78 28.67 14.73
N HIS A 50 10.67 28.70 14.01
CA HIS A 50 10.55 29.27 12.68
C HIS A 50 9.21 30.02 12.60
N SER A 51 9.15 31.00 11.69
CA SER A 51 7.92 31.73 11.42
C SER A 51 6.85 30.83 10.80
N PRO A 52 5.56 31.13 10.97
CA PRO A 52 4.48 30.44 10.25
C PRO A 52 4.68 30.40 8.73
N ASP A 53 5.22 31.45 8.13
CA ASP A 53 5.52 31.50 6.69
C ASP A 53 6.59 30.49 6.26
N TRP A 54 7.58 30.22 7.13
CA TRP A 54 8.56 29.18 6.86
C TRP A 54 7.89 27.79 6.76
N PHE A 55 6.96 27.49 7.65
CA PHE A 55 6.17 26.25 7.59
C PHE A 55 5.24 26.22 6.37
N ARG A 56 4.68 27.37 5.98
CA ARG A 56 3.85 27.48 4.76
C ARG A 56 4.66 27.09 3.53
N LEU A 57 5.85 27.69 3.36
CA LEU A 57 6.72 27.39 2.23
C LEU A 57 7.25 25.95 2.28
N TRP A 58 7.54 25.45 3.48
CA TRP A 58 7.96 24.05 3.64
C TRP A 58 6.87 23.07 3.22
N PHE A 59 5.62 23.31 3.59
CA PHE A 59 4.53 22.40 3.27
C PHE A 59 4.09 22.55 1.81
N ASP A 60 3.80 23.77 1.37
CA ASP A 60 3.11 24.07 0.09
C ASP A 60 4.02 24.58 -1.03
N GLY A 61 5.34 24.64 -0.82
CA GLY A 61 6.27 25.17 -1.82
C GLY A 61 6.43 24.26 -3.04
N GLU A 62 5.51 24.31 -4.01
CA GLU A 62 5.44 23.38 -5.15
C GLU A 62 6.72 23.26 -6.01
N THR A 63 7.54 24.30 -6.02
CA THR A 63 8.82 24.38 -6.76
C THR A 63 10.04 24.27 -5.86
N LEU A 64 9.86 24.33 -4.53
CA LEU A 64 10.94 24.34 -3.55
C LEU A 64 11.43 22.92 -3.28
N ASP A 65 12.70 22.67 -3.54
CA ASP A 65 13.34 21.39 -3.19
C ASP A 65 13.24 21.13 -1.69
N GLY A 66 12.83 19.92 -1.33
CA GLY A 66 12.53 19.54 0.04
C GLY A 66 11.16 19.96 0.56
N SER A 67 10.30 20.65 -0.21
CA SER A 67 8.93 20.87 0.26
C SER A 67 8.12 19.56 0.31
N ILE A 68 7.13 19.52 1.20
CA ILE A 68 6.29 18.33 1.42
C ILE A 68 5.41 18.06 0.20
N THR A 69 4.74 19.09 -0.33
CA THR A 69 3.89 18.99 -1.53
C THR A 69 4.67 18.49 -2.73
N LYS A 70 5.87 19.05 -2.98
CA LYS A 70 6.72 18.63 -4.10
C LYS A 70 7.17 17.18 -3.94
N TYR A 71 7.57 16.77 -2.73
CA TYR A 71 7.96 15.37 -2.46
C TYR A 71 6.88 14.38 -2.86
N PHE A 72 5.65 14.57 -2.36
CA PHE A 72 4.56 13.64 -2.61
C PHE A 72 4.09 13.65 -4.06
N ARG A 73 4.00 14.83 -4.69
CA ARG A 73 3.66 14.94 -6.11
C ARG A 73 4.67 14.18 -6.97
N ASP A 74 5.97 14.36 -6.72
CA ASP A 74 7.01 13.79 -7.58
C ASP A 74 7.15 12.27 -7.36
N ILE A 75 7.15 11.78 -6.11
CA ILE A 75 7.24 10.33 -5.81
C ILE A 75 5.99 9.57 -6.26
N SER A 76 4.80 10.18 -6.15
CA SER A 76 3.56 9.58 -6.62
C SER A 76 3.30 9.76 -8.12
N ASN A 77 4.19 10.45 -8.85
CA ASN A 77 4.01 10.83 -10.25
C ASN A 77 2.69 11.57 -10.51
N GLY A 78 2.31 12.46 -9.58
CA GLY A 78 1.10 13.27 -9.63
C GLY A 78 -0.18 12.55 -9.20
N MET A 79 -0.09 11.30 -8.75
CA MET A 79 -1.26 10.55 -8.29
C MET A 79 -1.81 11.07 -6.96
N TYR A 80 -0.92 11.53 -6.06
CA TYR A 80 -1.30 12.04 -4.76
C TYR A 80 -0.79 13.47 -4.57
N ASN A 81 -1.74 14.38 -4.36
CA ASN A 81 -1.46 15.77 -4.03
C ASN A 81 -1.82 15.99 -2.57
N ILE A 82 -0.93 16.67 -1.86
CA ILE A 82 -1.11 17.06 -0.47
C ILE A 82 -0.87 18.56 -0.40
N HIS A 83 -1.68 19.27 0.38
CA HIS A 83 -1.50 20.70 0.60
C HIS A 83 -2.03 21.09 1.99
N SER A 84 -1.52 22.19 2.54
CA SER A 84 -1.99 22.76 3.79
C SER A 84 -3.21 23.63 3.52
N ALA A 85 -4.40 23.05 3.64
CA ALA A 85 -5.65 23.80 3.55
C ALA A 85 -5.76 24.85 4.67
N ASN A 86 -5.20 24.56 5.85
CA ASN A 86 -5.11 25.50 6.96
C ASN A 86 -3.72 25.43 7.59
N LEU A 87 -3.01 26.56 7.64
CA LEU A 87 -1.84 26.71 8.49
C LEU A 87 -2.22 27.59 9.69
N LEU A 88 -2.20 26.99 10.87
CA LEU A 88 -2.62 27.61 12.12
C LEU A 88 -1.39 27.79 13.02
N GLY A 89 -1.07 29.05 13.30
CA GLY A 89 0.22 29.45 13.85
C GLY A 89 0.30 29.48 15.38
N TRP A 90 1.53 29.54 15.88
CA TRP A 90 1.98 29.24 17.25
C TRP A 90 1.00 29.53 18.39
N PHE A 91 0.05 28.62 18.60
CA PHE A 91 -0.89 28.71 19.71
C PHE A 91 -0.14 28.51 21.02
N HIS A 92 -0.23 29.50 21.91
CA HIS A 92 0.38 29.39 23.22
C HIS A 92 -0.39 28.38 24.08
N ILE A 93 0.34 27.38 24.55
CA ILE A 93 -0.11 26.33 25.46
C ILE A 93 0.59 26.58 26.81
N PRO A 94 -0.15 27.00 27.86
CA PRO A 94 0.41 27.34 29.16
C PRO A 94 0.73 26.09 29.99
N LEU A 95 1.39 25.11 29.37
CA LEU A 95 1.85 23.88 30.00
C LEU A 95 3.32 23.67 29.64
N THR A 96 4.09 23.21 30.62
CA THR A 96 5.47 22.79 30.41
C THR A 96 5.52 21.35 29.88
N LYS A 97 6.69 20.92 29.37
CA LYS A 97 6.92 19.50 29.04
C LYS A 97 6.69 18.58 30.25
N ARG A 98 6.96 19.06 31.47
CA ARG A 98 6.73 18.32 32.73
C ARG A 98 5.24 18.13 32.98
N ASP A 99 4.43 19.17 32.80
CA ASP A 99 2.97 19.09 32.99
C ASP A 99 2.35 18.10 32.01
N VAL A 100 2.74 18.18 30.73
CA VAL A 100 2.29 17.23 29.71
C VAL A 100 2.68 15.80 30.07
N ARG A 101 3.87 15.59 30.65
CA ARG A 101 4.29 14.28 31.13
C ARG A 101 3.38 13.76 32.23
N LEU A 102 3.04 14.57 33.22
CA LEU A 102 2.12 14.17 34.29
C LEU A 102 0.74 13.81 33.73
N LEU A 103 0.21 14.63 32.82
CA LEU A 103 -1.05 14.35 32.13
C LEU A 103 -1.00 13.06 31.31
N ALA A 104 0.12 12.79 30.65
CA ALA A 104 0.30 11.60 29.81
C ALA A 104 0.37 10.31 30.65
N MET A 105 1.00 10.37 31.83
CA MET A 105 1.10 9.21 32.73
C MET A 105 -0.22 8.91 33.45
N ALA A 106 -1.03 9.95 33.71
CA ALA A 106 -2.35 9.81 34.34
C ALA A 106 -3.45 9.37 33.35
N ASP A 107 -3.21 9.45 32.03
CA ASP A 107 -4.21 9.11 31.01
C ASP A 107 -4.32 7.58 30.82
N ALA A 108 -5.41 7.01 31.33
CA ALA A 108 -5.72 5.59 31.17
C ALA A 108 -5.86 5.15 29.70
N SER A 109 -6.20 6.06 28.77
CA SER A 109 -6.26 5.73 27.34
C SER A 109 -4.88 5.52 26.70
N LEU A 110 -3.80 5.87 27.42
CA LEU A 110 -2.41 5.65 27.03
C LEU A 110 -1.76 4.53 27.85
N ALA A 111 -2.52 3.75 28.63
CA ALA A 111 -1.98 2.69 29.48
C ALA A 111 -1.14 1.68 28.68
N ASP A 112 -1.66 1.23 27.54
CA ASP A 112 -1.05 0.20 26.68
C ASP A 112 0.18 0.67 25.88
N VAL A 113 0.50 1.97 25.91
CA VAL A 113 1.65 2.51 25.19
C VAL A 113 2.91 2.29 26.04
N GLY A 114 3.73 1.29 25.73
CA GLY A 114 4.89 0.93 26.57
C GLY A 114 6.00 1.98 26.69
N ASN A 115 6.07 2.96 25.76
CA ASN A 115 7.11 3.99 25.74
C ASN A 115 6.61 5.33 26.33
N ALA A 116 7.25 5.79 27.41
CA ALA A 116 6.91 7.04 28.08
C ALA A 116 7.05 8.28 27.19
N GLU A 117 8.07 8.36 26.33
CA GLU A 117 8.24 9.48 25.39
C GLU A 117 7.11 9.51 24.35
N ARG A 118 6.69 8.33 23.88
CA ARG A 118 5.54 8.20 22.98
C ARG A 118 4.25 8.66 23.66
N LYS A 119 4.02 8.30 24.94
CA LYS A 119 2.86 8.82 25.72
C LYS A 119 2.86 10.35 25.79
N ILE A 120 4.01 10.95 26.11
CA ILE A 120 4.16 12.40 26.23
C ILE A 120 3.83 13.08 24.90
N ALA A 121 4.38 12.60 23.79
CA ALA A 121 4.11 13.14 22.46
C ALA A 121 2.63 13.03 22.06
N LEU A 122 2.00 11.86 22.29
CA LEU A 122 0.57 11.68 22.01
C LEU A 122 -0.31 12.64 22.83
N LYS A 123 0.02 12.84 24.11
CA LYS A 123 -0.70 13.77 24.97
C LYS A 123 -0.47 15.23 24.57
N ALA A 124 0.76 15.60 24.23
CA ALA A 124 1.09 16.94 23.73
C ALA A 124 0.24 17.32 22.52
N LYS A 125 0.10 16.37 21.59
CA LYS A 125 -0.73 16.54 20.42
C LYS A 125 -2.19 16.78 20.79
N GLU A 126 -2.75 15.92 21.63
CA GLU A 126 -4.14 16.00 22.07
C GLU A 126 -4.44 17.36 22.72
N VAL A 127 -3.53 17.84 23.58
CA VAL A 127 -3.63 19.18 24.20
C VAL A 127 -3.62 20.27 23.15
N CYS A 128 -2.68 20.25 22.21
CA CYS A 128 -2.57 21.25 21.15
C CYS A 128 -3.84 21.30 20.29
N VAL A 129 -4.35 20.15 19.85
CA VAL A 129 -5.62 20.05 19.09
C VAL A 129 -6.79 20.58 19.91
N LYS A 130 -6.89 20.22 21.21
CA LYS A 130 -7.94 20.71 22.10
C LYS A 130 -7.92 22.23 22.23
N TYR A 131 -6.74 22.82 22.38
CA TYR A 131 -6.58 24.28 22.44
C TYR A 131 -7.01 24.95 21.13
N ALA A 132 -6.57 24.42 19.98
CA ALA A 132 -6.94 24.96 18.68
C ALA A 132 -8.47 24.98 18.47
N LEU A 133 -9.15 23.89 18.84
CA LEU A 133 -10.60 23.74 18.69
C LEU A 133 -11.39 24.57 19.72
N GLN A 134 -11.07 24.43 21.01
CA GLN A 134 -11.92 24.90 22.10
C GLN A 134 -11.55 26.30 22.59
N LYS A 135 -10.25 26.63 22.61
CA LYS A 135 -9.77 27.93 23.11
C LYS A 135 -9.68 28.95 21.99
N TYR A 136 -9.13 28.54 20.84
CA TYR A 136 -8.90 29.44 19.70
C TYR A 136 -10.00 29.34 18.63
N GLY A 137 -10.95 28.40 18.73
CA GLY A 137 -12.16 28.36 17.90
C GLY A 137 -11.95 27.97 16.43
N HIS A 138 -10.86 27.27 16.11
CA HIS A 138 -10.58 26.85 14.73
C HIS A 138 -11.22 25.51 14.38
N SER A 139 -11.53 25.32 13.10
CA SER A 139 -11.88 24.01 12.55
C SER A 139 -10.65 23.35 11.93
N LEU A 140 -10.53 22.04 12.07
CA LEU A 140 -9.42 21.25 11.53
C LEU A 140 -9.95 20.33 10.41
N THR A 141 -9.11 20.03 9.43
CA THR A 141 -9.39 18.98 8.45
C THR A 141 -9.27 17.59 9.09
N ALA A 142 -9.65 16.55 8.35
CA ALA A 142 -9.56 15.17 8.84
C ALA A 142 -8.11 14.69 9.07
N LYS A 143 -7.11 15.40 8.52
CA LYS A 143 -5.69 15.08 8.64
C LYS A 143 -4.95 16.28 9.24
N VAL A 144 -4.31 16.05 10.38
CA VAL A 144 -3.63 17.11 11.13
C VAL A 144 -2.19 16.70 11.42
N ILE A 145 -1.26 17.58 11.04
CA ILE A 145 0.14 17.53 11.46
C ILE A 145 0.40 18.63 12.48
N THR A 146 0.94 18.25 13.63
CA THR A 146 1.19 19.17 14.72
C THR A 146 2.69 19.38 14.91
N PHE A 147 3.15 20.62 14.78
CA PHE A 147 4.51 21.01 15.09
C PHE A 147 4.55 21.68 16.47
N VAL A 148 5.55 21.29 17.26
CA VAL A 148 5.74 21.80 18.63
C VAL A 148 7.15 22.35 18.81
N ASN A 149 7.33 23.28 19.76
CA ASN A 149 8.61 23.91 20.06
C ASN A 149 9.49 23.12 21.05
N THR A 150 9.01 21.98 21.55
CA THR A 150 9.69 21.18 22.58
C THR A 150 9.49 19.69 22.32
N MET A 151 10.08 18.82 23.15
CA MET A 151 10.09 17.36 23.02
C MET A 151 11.03 16.83 21.93
N LYS A 152 11.23 15.50 21.93
CA LYS A 152 12.06 14.77 20.98
C LYS A 152 11.25 13.60 20.44
N ALA A 153 10.36 13.88 19.50
CA ALA A 153 9.49 12.88 18.88
C ALA A 153 9.10 13.30 17.45
N ALA A 154 9.13 12.35 16.54
CA ALA A 154 8.34 12.32 15.32
C ALA A 154 7.48 11.07 15.43
N ILE A 155 6.16 11.23 15.45
CA ILE A 155 5.24 10.11 15.63
C ILE A 155 3.96 10.27 14.83
N PHE A 156 3.52 9.16 14.28
CA PHE A 156 2.19 8.96 13.76
C PHE A 156 1.32 8.18 14.76
N CYS A 157 0.02 8.48 14.73
CA CYS A 157 -0.99 7.70 15.41
C CYS A 157 -2.29 7.78 14.61
N PRO A 158 -2.99 6.66 14.35
CA PRO A 158 -4.23 6.68 13.56
C PRO A 158 -5.33 7.57 14.12
N ILE A 159 -5.47 7.62 15.46
CA ILE A 159 -6.46 8.44 16.17
C ILE A 159 -5.91 9.85 16.39
N ARG A 160 -4.63 9.87 16.78
CA ARG A 160 -3.77 11.02 17.09
C ARG A 160 -3.65 11.99 15.92
N GLY A 161 -3.36 11.47 14.72
CA GLY A 161 -2.63 12.08 13.61
C GLY A 161 -1.11 12.18 13.87
N ILE A 162 -0.41 13.11 13.21
CA ILE A 162 1.05 13.28 13.32
C ILE A 162 1.44 14.35 14.35
N LEU A 163 2.54 14.14 15.08
CA LEU A 163 3.27 15.18 15.82
C LEU A 163 4.76 15.16 15.43
N ILE A 164 5.33 16.33 15.16
CA ILE A 164 6.75 16.52 14.85
C ILE A 164 7.32 17.55 15.83
N SER A 165 8.46 17.20 16.44
CA SER A 165 9.20 18.07 17.35
C SER A 165 10.50 18.59 16.72
N PRO A 166 11.15 19.59 17.32
CA PRO A 166 12.21 20.39 16.68
C PRO A 166 13.38 19.59 16.10
N HIS A 167 13.78 18.53 16.80
CA HIS A 167 14.88 17.67 16.37
C HIS A 167 14.60 16.94 15.06
N PHE A 168 13.33 16.84 14.70
CA PHE A 168 12.82 16.18 13.51
C PHE A 168 12.17 17.17 12.52
N PHE A 169 12.50 18.47 12.61
CA PHE A 169 12.13 19.45 11.59
C PHE A 169 12.98 19.24 10.33
N MET A 170 12.68 18.15 9.63
CA MET A 170 13.32 17.76 8.39
C MET A 170 12.32 17.04 7.49
N THR A 171 12.43 17.25 6.18
CA THR A 171 11.47 16.71 5.21
C THR A 171 11.34 15.21 5.33
N ALA A 172 12.44 14.46 5.45
CA ALA A 172 12.42 13.01 5.57
C ALA A 172 11.54 12.52 6.73
N ALA A 173 11.66 13.14 7.92
CA ALA A 173 10.85 12.79 9.08
C ALA A 173 9.37 13.11 8.87
N VAL A 174 9.05 14.30 8.33
CA VAL A 174 7.64 14.67 8.07
C VAL A 174 7.01 13.73 7.04
N THR A 175 7.70 13.46 5.93
CA THR A 175 7.18 12.58 4.88
C THR A 175 7.04 11.15 5.38
N HIS A 176 7.96 10.66 6.21
CA HIS A 176 7.86 9.34 6.86
C HIS A 176 6.58 9.19 7.69
N GLU A 177 6.29 10.16 8.58
CA GLU A 177 5.07 10.12 9.38
C GLU A 177 3.79 10.28 8.55
N ILE A 178 3.84 11.03 7.45
CA ILE A 178 2.71 11.15 6.51
C ILE A 178 2.47 9.81 5.81
N VAL A 179 3.52 9.10 5.41
CA VAL A 179 3.40 7.79 4.77
C VAL A 179 2.81 6.74 5.73
N HIS A 180 3.12 6.79 7.02
CA HIS A 180 2.39 5.98 8.01
C HIS A 180 0.88 6.23 7.99
N SER A 181 0.46 7.48 7.72
CA SER A 181 -0.96 7.83 7.57
C SER A 181 -1.64 7.27 6.32
N LEU A 182 -0.85 6.74 5.38
CA LEU A 182 -1.27 6.02 4.18
C LEU A 182 -1.24 4.50 4.38
N HIS A 183 -1.14 4.03 5.62
CA HIS A 183 -1.14 2.62 5.99
C HIS A 183 0.09 1.89 5.47
N ILE A 184 1.28 2.45 5.69
CA ILE A 184 2.57 1.81 5.37
C ILE A 184 3.39 1.70 6.66
N GLY A 185 4.01 0.53 6.88
CA GLY A 185 4.92 0.29 7.99
C GLY A 185 6.38 0.62 7.69
N HIS A 186 7.25 0.44 8.69
CA HIS A 186 8.69 0.52 8.48
C HIS A 186 9.16 -0.52 7.45
N SER A 187 10.23 -0.21 6.75
CA SER A 187 10.96 -1.17 5.92
C SER A 187 12.04 -1.86 6.75
N PHE A 188 12.40 -3.06 6.30
CA PHE A 188 13.31 -3.96 6.99
C PHE A 188 14.50 -4.33 6.11
N SER A 189 15.54 -4.90 6.70
CA SER A 189 16.57 -5.63 5.97
C SER A 189 16.74 -7.06 6.50
N ASP A 190 17.43 -7.90 5.73
CA ASP A 190 17.83 -9.25 6.16
C ASP A 190 18.93 -9.27 7.24
N ARG A 191 19.47 -8.11 7.60
CA ARG A 191 20.45 -8.00 8.69
C ARG A 191 19.71 -8.10 10.02
N GLN A 192 20.27 -8.88 10.94
CA GLN A 192 19.79 -8.95 12.33
C GLN A 192 20.26 -7.74 13.16
N ALA A 193 20.34 -6.56 12.53
CA ALA A 193 20.77 -5.33 13.18
C ALA A 193 19.58 -4.69 13.90
N LYS A 194 19.82 -4.13 15.09
CA LYS A 194 18.84 -3.28 15.78
C LYS A 194 19.28 -1.83 15.66
N VAL A 195 18.65 -1.09 14.75
CA VAL A 195 18.93 0.34 14.54
C VAL A 195 18.57 1.17 15.77
N TYR A 196 17.48 0.78 16.45
CA TYR A 196 17.10 1.33 17.75
C TYR A 196 16.95 0.23 18.81
N PRO A 197 17.14 0.55 20.11
CA PRO A 197 16.92 -0.41 21.19
C PRO A 197 15.51 -1.02 21.21
N HIS A 198 14.51 -0.24 20.79
CA HIS A 198 13.10 -0.65 20.75
C HIS A 198 12.66 -1.21 19.39
N ALA A 199 13.54 -1.17 18.38
CA ALA A 199 13.24 -1.68 17.05
C ALA A 199 13.37 -3.21 16.98
N GLU A 200 12.56 -3.82 16.13
CA GLU A 200 12.71 -5.22 15.76
C GLU A 200 13.99 -5.45 14.94
N PRO A 201 14.56 -6.67 14.94
CA PRO A 201 15.71 -6.98 14.09
C PRO A 201 15.43 -6.70 12.60
N GLY A 202 16.31 -5.90 12.00
CA GLY A 202 16.22 -5.45 10.62
C GLY A 202 15.30 -4.25 10.40
N GLU A 203 14.50 -3.84 11.39
CA GLU A 203 13.62 -2.67 11.26
C GLU A 203 14.44 -1.38 11.16
N TYR A 204 13.99 -0.45 10.30
CA TYR A 204 14.70 0.79 9.94
C TYR A 204 16.03 0.56 9.20
N ASP A 205 16.28 -0.64 8.69
CA ASP A 205 17.59 -1.03 8.18
C ASP A 205 17.64 -1.17 6.64
N ASP A 206 16.58 -0.77 5.94
CA ASP A 206 16.57 -0.57 4.49
C ASP A 206 17.02 0.85 4.14
N SER A 207 18.32 1.05 3.99
CA SER A 207 18.85 2.39 3.75
C SER A 207 18.39 3.07 2.44
N TYR A 208 17.66 2.38 1.56
CA TYR A 208 17.19 2.90 0.26
C TYR A 208 15.71 3.34 0.29
N ASP A 209 15.03 3.19 1.42
CA ASP A 209 13.60 3.46 1.55
C ASP A 209 13.29 4.51 2.63
N LEU A 210 12.34 5.40 2.33
CA LEU A 210 11.89 6.43 3.27
C LEU A 210 11.37 5.83 4.59
N MET A 211 10.79 4.63 4.57
CA MET A 211 10.27 3.99 5.79
C MET A 211 11.36 3.42 6.69
N SER A 212 12.62 3.71 6.39
CA SER A 212 13.78 3.52 7.24
C SER A 212 14.49 4.85 7.55
N THR A 213 13.80 6.01 7.48
CA THR A 213 14.36 7.39 7.59
C THR A 213 15.46 7.57 8.65
N ALA A 214 15.32 6.91 9.80
CA ALA A 214 16.32 6.82 10.86
C ALA A 214 17.77 6.50 10.41
N ASN A 215 17.91 5.64 9.39
CA ASN A 215 19.17 5.10 8.88
C ASN A 215 19.14 5.01 7.34
N ALA A 216 18.28 5.81 6.70
CA ALA A 216 18.16 5.88 5.26
C ALA A 216 19.10 6.93 4.67
N TYR A 217 19.56 6.66 3.46
CA TYR A 217 20.31 7.63 2.67
C TYR A 217 19.45 8.84 2.36
N SER A 218 19.96 10.02 2.67
CA SER A 218 19.28 11.28 2.43
C SER A 218 20.28 12.30 1.91
N TYR A 219 19.76 13.38 1.32
CA TYR A 219 20.54 14.55 0.98
C TYR A 219 20.05 15.75 1.79
N ARG A 220 20.82 16.83 1.80
CA ARG A 220 20.43 18.08 2.48
C ARG A 220 19.71 19.02 1.51
N SER A 221 18.51 19.44 1.89
CA SER A 221 17.79 20.57 1.28
C SER A 221 17.76 21.75 2.26
N PHE A 222 17.09 22.84 1.88
CA PHE A 222 16.81 23.96 2.79
C PHE A 222 16.00 23.53 4.02
N TYR A 223 15.18 22.49 3.89
CA TYR A 223 14.32 21.94 4.93
C TYR A 223 14.91 20.69 5.60
N GLY A 224 16.24 20.62 5.69
CA GLY A 224 16.95 19.52 6.36
C GLY A 224 17.13 18.27 5.50
N LEU A 225 17.27 17.11 6.14
CA LEU A 225 17.41 15.84 5.44
C LEU A 225 16.15 15.54 4.62
N THR A 226 16.34 15.21 3.36
CA THR A 226 15.28 14.91 2.40
C THR A 226 15.64 13.65 1.62
N GLY A 227 14.62 12.88 1.25
CA GLY A 227 14.81 11.58 0.61
C GLY A 227 15.13 10.46 1.61
N PRO A 228 15.27 9.22 1.14
CA PRO A 228 15.13 8.80 -0.25
C PRO A 228 13.65 8.73 -0.68
N GLY A 229 13.40 8.29 -1.91
CA GLY A 229 12.05 7.89 -2.33
C GLY A 229 11.55 6.62 -1.61
N LEU A 230 10.28 6.27 -1.80
CA LEU A 230 9.71 5.00 -1.35
C LEU A 230 10.20 3.84 -2.23
N ASN A 231 10.37 2.66 -1.64
CA ASN A 231 10.64 1.44 -2.37
C ASN A 231 9.42 0.98 -3.19
N GLY A 232 9.69 0.18 -4.21
CA GLY A 232 8.73 -0.38 -5.14
C GLY A 232 7.57 -1.12 -4.48
N PRO A 233 7.77 -1.95 -3.44
CA PRO A 233 6.66 -2.51 -2.66
C PRO A 233 5.70 -1.45 -2.11
N HIS A 234 6.22 -0.38 -1.50
CA HIS A 234 5.40 0.71 -0.96
C HIS A 234 4.69 1.48 -2.07
N LEU A 235 5.36 1.74 -3.20
CA LEU A 235 4.74 2.38 -4.36
C LEU A 235 3.66 1.50 -5.02
N ASP A 236 3.90 0.20 -5.13
CA ASP A 236 2.93 -0.78 -5.61
C ASP A 236 1.73 -0.80 -4.68
N TYR A 237 1.91 -0.88 -3.36
CA TYR A 237 0.80 -0.83 -2.41
C TYR A 237 -0.02 0.46 -2.55
N LEU A 238 0.59 1.63 -2.73
CA LEU A 238 -0.17 2.88 -2.86
C LEU A 238 -0.88 3.04 -4.21
N GLY A 239 -0.57 2.18 -5.19
CA GLY A 239 -0.99 2.36 -6.58
C GLY A 239 -0.31 3.55 -7.25
N TRP A 240 0.92 3.84 -6.84
CA TRP A 240 1.76 4.89 -7.40
C TRP A 240 2.71 4.36 -8.48
N LEU A 241 2.67 3.06 -8.77
CA LEU A 241 3.23 2.49 -9.99
C LEU A 241 2.10 2.29 -11.01
N PRO A 242 2.36 2.47 -12.31
CA PRO A 242 1.38 2.13 -13.34
C PRO A 242 1.34 0.60 -13.54
N ALA A 243 0.14 0.03 -13.54
CA ALA A 243 -0.12 -1.42 -13.57
C ALA A 243 0.47 -2.12 -14.80
N ASP A 244 0.56 -1.42 -15.93
CA ASP A 244 1.16 -1.89 -17.17
C ASP A 244 2.71 -1.91 -17.15
N ARG A 245 3.35 -1.41 -16.08
CA ARG A 245 4.81 -1.45 -15.87
C ARG A 245 5.22 -2.18 -14.59
N VAL A 246 4.30 -2.93 -13.99
CA VAL A 246 4.59 -3.93 -12.95
C VAL A 246 4.42 -5.32 -13.55
N HIS A 247 5.48 -6.13 -13.57
CA HIS A 247 5.46 -7.46 -14.16
C HIS A 247 5.43 -8.55 -13.10
N PHE A 248 4.49 -9.49 -13.23
CA PHE A 248 4.44 -10.68 -12.39
C PHE A 248 5.12 -11.86 -13.10
N PHE A 249 6.30 -12.28 -12.63
CA PHE A 249 7.06 -13.35 -13.25
C PHE A 249 6.50 -14.72 -12.91
N THR A 250 6.28 -15.54 -13.93
CA THR A 250 5.85 -16.93 -13.78
C THR A 250 6.93 -17.88 -14.26
N PHE A 251 7.23 -18.92 -13.48
CA PHE A 251 8.19 -19.97 -13.86
C PHE A 251 7.66 -20.96 -14.92
N ALA A 252 6.63 -20.57 -15.69
CA ALA A 252 6.25 -21.29 -16.91
C ALA A 252 7.43 -21.36 -17.89
N GLN A 253 8.29 -20.33 -17.88
CA GLN A 253 9.61 -20.34 -18.50
C GLN A 253 10.64 -20.46 -17.35
N THR A 254 11.58 -21.41 -17.42
CA THR A 254 12.62 -21.61 -16.39
C THR A 254 13.56 -20.40 -16.22
N GLN A 255 13.48 -19.44 -17.14
CA GLN A 255 14.21 -18.18 -17.11
C GLN A 255 13.47 -17.06 -17.85
N GLY A 256 13.79 -15.81 -17.53
CA GLY A 256 13.36 -14.61 -18.24
C GLY A 256 14.40 -13.50 -18.15
N ILE A 257 14.44 -12.63 -19.17
CA ILE A 257 15.31 -11.43 -19.22
C ILE A 257 14.41 -10.20 -19.28
N PHE A 258 14.68 -9.24 -18.40
CA PHE A 258 13.83 -8.06 -18.20
C PHE A 258 14.68 -6.79 -18.23
N HIS A 259 14.17 -5.78 -18.93
CA HIS A 259 14.70 -4.43 -18.86
C HIS A 259 13.98 -3.67 -17.75
N LEU A 260 14.74 -3.00 -16.89
CA LEU A 260 14.24 -2.15 -15.82
C LEU A 260 14.58 -0.70 -16.08
N SER A 261 13.62 0.16 -15.80
CA SER A 261 13.78 1.60 -15.67
C SER A 261 13.90 1.98 -14.20
N THR A 262 14.61 3.07 -13.91
CA THR A 262 14.77 3.53 -12.52
C THR A 262 13.49 4.14 -11.94
N LEU A 263 13.18 3.85 -10.67
CA LEU A 263 12.11 4.52 -9.90
C LEU A 263 12.47 5.95 -9.49
N SER A 264 13.74 6.36 -9.62
CA SER A 264 14.23 7.67 -9.20
C SER A 264 13.92 8.80 -10.22
N LEU A 265 13.31 8.46 -11.36
CA LEU A 265 12.89 9.39 -12.41
C LEU A 265 11.37 9.36 -12.60
N PRO A 266 10.76 10.47 -13.08
CA PRO A 266 9.37 10.47 -13.46
C PRO A 266 9.05 9.37 -14.49
N HIS A 267 7.92 8.67 -14.30
CA HIS A 267 7.56 7.50 -15.09
C HIS A 267 7.40 7.82 -16.58
N HIS A 268 6.91 9.02 -16.92
CA HIS A 268 6.76 9.46 -18.31
C HIS A 268 8.10 9.64 -19.05
N MET A 269 9.22 9.74 -18.32
CA MET A 269 10.57 9.85 -18.90
C MET A 269 11.22 8.48 -19.13
N THR A 270 10.55 7.38 -18.76
CA THR A 270 11.09 6.02 -18.82
C THR A 270 10.10 5.08 -19.52
N LYS A 271 10.56 3.89 -19.97
CA LYS A 271 9.74 3.01 -20.83
C LYS A 271 9.65 1.56 -20.37
N ASP A 272 10.66 1.04 -19.69
CA ASP A 272 10.74 -0.40 -19.35
C ASP A 272 10.00 -0.76 -18.06
N TRP A 273 10.11 -1.99 -17.56
CA TRP A 273 9.48 -2.37 -16.29
C TRP A 273 10.01 -1.51 -15.12
N LEU A 274 9.12 -1.14 -14.19
CA LEU A 274 9.49 -0.40 -12.97
C LEU A 274 9.65 -1.33 -11.77
N LEU A 275 8.90 -2.43 -11.77
CA LEU A 275 8.91 -3.42 -10.70
C LEU A 275 8.66 -4.81 -11.28
N LEU A 276 9.49 -5.77 -10.90
CA LEU A 276 9.21 -7.19 -11.11
C LEU A 276 8.76 -7.82 -9.80
N LEU A 277 7.76 -8.70 -9.87
CA LEU A 277 7.26 -9.49 -8.77
C LEU A 277 7.57 -10.96 -9.06
N VAL A 278 8.44 -11.56 -8.24
CA VAL A 278 8.92 -12.94 -8.42
C VAL A 278 8.42 -13.78 -7.25
N PRO A 279 7.43 -14.66 -7.44
CA PRO A 279 6.89 -15.48 -6.36
C PRO A 279 7.94 -16.42 -5.79
N TYR A 280 7.95 -16.57 -4.46
CA TYR A 280 8.82 -17.53 -3.78
C TYR A 280 8.08 -18.46 -2.83
N ASP A 281 6.79 -18.20 -2.59
CA ASP A 281 5.91 -19.09 -1.84
C ASP A 281 4.84 -19.63 -2.80
N ARG A 282 4.64 -20.94 -2.71
CA ARG A 282 3.70 -21.68 -3.55
C ARG A 282 2.26 -21.45 -3.09
N ASP A 283 2.07 -21.42 -1.77
CA ASP A 283 0.76 -21.39 -1.11
C ASP A 283 0.30 -19.94 -0.85
N ASP A 284 1.22 -18.97 -0.79
CA ASP A 284 0.91 -17.55 -0.70
C ASP A 284 1.51 -16.75 -1.88
N PRO A 285 0.72 -16.41 -2.91
CA PRO A 285 1.22 -15.74 -4.10
C PRO A 285 1.67 -14.29 -3.88
N GLN A 286 1.44 -13.74 -2.68
CA GLN A 286 1.90 -12.41 -2.28
C GLN A 286 3.30 -12.39 -1.71
N LYS A 287 3.80 -13.55 -1.30
CA LYS A 287 5.19 -13.70 -0.92
C LYS A 287 6.02 -13.74 -2.19
N VAL A 288 6.38 -12.54 -2.60
CA VAL A 288 7.18 -12.26 -3.78
C VAL A 288 8.49 -11.60 -3.37
N PHE A 289 9.52 -11.83 -4.16
CA PHE A 289 10.63 -10.91 -4.25
C PHE A 289 10.22 -9.78 -5.20
N THR A 290 10.42 -8.55 -4.79
CA THR A 290 10.32 -7.41 -5.70
C THR A 290 11.70 -7.05 -6.21
N VAL A 291 11.79 -6.69 -7.50
CA VAL A 291 13.05 -6.26 -8.13
C VAL A 291 12.85 -4.88 -8.74
N GLU A 292 13.68 -3.93 -8.33
CA GLU A 292 13.59 -2.52 -8.75
C GLU A 292 14.97 -1.94 -9.03
N LEU A 293 15.02 -0.83 -9.78
CA LEU A 293 16.25 -0.06 -10.00
C LEU A 293 16.15 1.32 -9.34
N ARG A 294 17.13 1.64 -8.48
CA ARG A 294 17.29 2.97 -7.89
C ARG A 294 18.58 3.61 -8.38
N THR A 295 18.54 4.90 -8.68
CA THR A 295 19.68 5.67 -9.20
C THR A 295 19.87 6.95 -8.40
N ALA A 296 21.11 7.42 -8.25
CA ALA A 296 21.43 8.57 -7.40
C ALA A 296 21.02 9.92 -8.02
N ILE A 297 19.71 10.14 -8.21
CA ILE A 297 19.13 11.35 -8.80
C ILE A 297 17.83 11.75 -8.08
N ASN A 298 17.44 13.01 -8.21
CA ASN A 298 16.22 13.57 -7.59
C ASN A 298 16.18 13.31 -6.08
N TYR A 299 15.17 12.57 -5.59
CA TYR A 299 15.04 12.23 -4.17
C TYR A 299 16.05 11.20 -3.70
N ASP A 300 16.65 10.46 -4.63
CA ASP A 300 17.62 9.42 -4.37
C ASP A 300 19.06 9.91 -4.57
N ARG A 301 19.30 11.20 -4.77
CA ARG A 301 20.66 11.73 -4.96
C ARG A 301 21.59 11.58 -3.74
N GLY A 302 21.04 11.22 -2.58
CA GLY A 302 21.82 10.81 -1.41
C GLY A 302 22.32 9.36 -1.47
N LEU A 303 21.85 8.55 -2.43
CA LEU A 303 22.30 7.16 -2.61
C LEU A 303 23.77 7.12 -3.05
N PRO A 304 24.55 6.13 -2.59
CA PRO A 304 25.97 6.04 -2.93
C PRO A 304 26.23 5.63 -4.38
N SER A 305 25.31 4.87 -5.00
CA SER A 305 25.41 4.41 -6.38
C SER A 305 24.08 3.91 -6.92
N SER A 306 23.95 3.89 -8.25
CA SER A 306 22.86 3.20 -8.93
C SER A 306 22.95 1.70 -8.74
N ARG A 307 21.82 1.04 -8.44
CA ARG A 307 21.79 -0.41 -8.21
C ARG A 307 20.38 -0.99 -8.29
N VAL A 308 20.32 -2.25 -8.72
CA VAL A 308 19.13 -3.09 -8.60
C VAL A 308 18.98 -3.53 -7.15
N LEU A 309 17.80 -3.35 -6.58
CA LEU A 309 17.45 -3.78 -5.22
C LEU A 309 16.47 -4.94 -5.31
N VAL A 310 16.59 -5.86 -4.35
CA VAL A 310 15.65 -6.97 -4.18
C VAL A 310 15.08 -6.91 -2.78
N HIS A 311 13.77 -6.80 -2.66
CA HIS A 311 13.07 -6.90 -1.38
C HIS A 311 12.26 -8.19 -1.32
N GLN A 312 12.14 -8.77 -0.14
CA GLN A 312 11.23 -9.87 0.15
C GLN A 312 9.98 -9.32 0.82
N ILE A 313 8.81 -9.67 0.29
CA ILE A 313 7.54 -9.35 0.93
C ILE A 313 7.19 -10.45 1.94
N GLU A 314 7.35 -10.15 3.23
CA GLU A 314 7.08 -11.10 4.30
C GLU A 314 5.83 -10.77 5.09
N ASN A 315 5.06 -11.80 5.45
CA ASN A 315 3.99 -11.64 6.44
C ASN A 315 4.57 -11.77 7.86
N ARG A 316 4.36 -10.75 8.69
CA ARG A 316 4.69 -10.73 10.11
C ARG A 316 3.47 -10.25 10.89
N ASN A 317 3.02 -11.05 11.86
CA ASN A 317 1.90 -10.70 12.74
C ASN A 317 0.60 -10.30 12.03
N GLY A 318 0.36 -10.80 10.82
CA GLY A 318 -0.82 -10.48 10.01
C GLY A 318 -0.66 -9.26 9.11
N PHE A 319 0.54 -8.68 9.03
CA PHE A 319 0.88 -7.53 8.16
C PHE A 319 1.99 -7.92 7.19
N TYR A 320 2.05 -7.26 6.03
CA TYR A 320 3.14 -7.45 5.07
C TYR A 320 4.18 -6.34 5.17
N TYR A 321 5.45 -6.73 5.02
CA TYR A 321 6.59 -5.84 5.13
C TYR A 321 7.56 -6.05 3.98
N SER A 322 8.18 -4.95 3.55
CA SER A 322 9.30 -4.98 2.62
C SER A 322 10.60 -5.21 3.39
N LYS A 323 11.33 -6.28 3.03
CA LYS A 323 12.63 -6.61 3.63
C LYS A 323 13.72 -6.63 2.56
N LEU A 324 14.62 -5.65 2.58
CA LEU A 324 15.77 -5.58 1.68
C LEU A 324 16.69 -6.79 1.86
N LEU A 325 17.07 -7.43 0.75
CA LEU A 325 17.96 -8.59 0.73
C LEU A 325 19.35 -8.20 0.24
N ARG A 326 20.38 -8.65 0.95
CA ARG A 326 21.77 -8.44 0.53
C ARG A 326 22.11 -9.32 -0.68
N ALA A 327 22.73 -8.69 -1.67
CA ALA A 327 23.32 -9.42 -2.79
C ALA A 327 24.49 -10.29 -2.29
N GLN A 328 24.69 -11.44 -2.93
CA GLN A 328 25.86 -12.27 -2.67
C GLN A 328 27.12 -11.58 -3.21
N PRO A 329 28.24 -11.57 -2.46
CA PRO A 329 29.50 -11.09 -2.99
C PRO A 329 29.97 -12.05 -4.09
N SER A 330 30.09 -11.57 -5.32
CA SER A 330 30.79 -12.30 -6.38
C SER A 330 32.11 -11.61 -6.68
N ARG A 331 33.20 -12.40 -6.73
CA ARG A 331 34.56 -11.91 -7.06
C ARG A 331 34.62 -11.24 -8.45
N TYR A 332 33.75 -11.63 -9.38
CA TYR A 332 33.62 -11.02 -10.71
C TYR A 332 32.73 -9.77 -10.72
N ASN A 333 31.73 -9.73 -9.84
CA ASN A 333 30.74 -8.67 -9.76
C ASN A 333 31.22 -7.41 -9.05
N ALA A 334 32.22 -7.54 -8.16
CA ALA A 334 32.82 -6.41 -7.46
C ALA A 334 33.42 -5.35 -8.40
N VAL A 335 33.85 -5.75 -9.60
CA VAL A 335 34.45 -4.85 -10.60
C VAL A 335 33.40 -4.14 -11.46
N ARG A 336 32.19 -4.72 -11.61
CA ARG A 336 31.12 -4.19 -12.50
C ARG A 336 29.88 -3.68 -11.76
N PHE A 337 29.89 -3.69 -10.42
CA PHE A 337 28.72 -3.36 -9.57
C PHE A 337 27.46 -4.19 -9.87
N LEU A 338 27.62 -5.34 -10.52
CA LEU A 338 26.52 -6.25 -10.83
C LEU A 338 26.14 -7.02 -9.55
N SER A 339 24.87 -7.30 -9.36
CA SER A 339 24.39 -7.97 -8.14
C SER A 339 23.71 -9.28 -8.50
N LYS A 340 23.92 -10.29 -7.66
CA LYS A 340 23.32 -11.61 -7.81
C LYS A 340 22.73 -12.07 -6.49
N TRP A 341 21.54 -12.62 -6.55
CA TRP A 341 20.87 -13.27 -5.43
C TRP A 341 20.50 -14.67 -5.85
N ARG A 342 20.81 -15.65 -5.00
CA ARG A 342 20.40 -17.03 -5.18
C ARG A 342 19.70 -17.48 -3.91
N PHE A 343 18.40 -17.72 -4.02
CA PHE A 343 17.54 -18.17 -2.95
C PHE A 343 17.27 -19.65 -3.17
N VAL A 344 17.64 -20.48 -2.20
CA VAL A 344 17.37 -21.91 -2.23
C VAL A 344 16.36 -22.20 -1.13
N ASN A 345 15.28 -22.91 -1.44
CA ASN A 345 14.39 -23.42 -0.42
C ASN A 345 14.85 -24.85 -0.06
N PRO A 346 15.56 -25.03 1.07
CA PRO A 346 16.12 -26.34 1.44
C PRO A 346 15.01 -27.35 1.75
N SER A 347 13.84 -26.86 2.15
CA SER A 347 12.67 -27.70 2.41
C SER A 347 12.00 -28.18 1.14
N ILE A 348 12.40 -27.77 -0.07
CA ILE A 348 11.83 -28.31 -1.31
C ILE A 348 12.67 -29.49 -1.81
N VAL A 349 12.03 -30.64 -2.03
CA VAL A 349 12.68 -31.86 -2.54
C VAL A 349 13.32 -31.56 -3.90
N GLY A 350 14.65 -31.77 -4.02
CA GLY A 350 15.41 -31.47 -5.23
C GLY A 350 16.07 -30.07 -5.25
N GLY A 351 15.98 -29.29 -4.16
CA GLY A 351 16.72 -28.04 -4.00
C GLY A 351 16.22 -26.92 -4.93
N ALA A 352 14.92 -26.63 -4.89
CA ALA A 352 14.36 -25.57 -5.70
C ALA A 352 15.02 -24.22 -5.39
N PHE A 353 15.29 -23.45 -6.44
CA PHE A 353 15.95 -22.17 -6.32
C PHE A 353 15.33 -21.11 -7.22
N ILE A 354 15.54 -19.87 -6.80
CA ILE A 354 15.27 -18.65 -7.55
C ILE A 354 16.57 -17.87 -7.59
N GLU A 355 16.95 -17.44 -8.77
CA GLU A 355 18.15 -16.66 -9.02
C GLU A 355 17.78 -15.38 -9.75
N ILE A 356 18.25 -14.26 -9.20
CA ILE A 356 18.05 -12.92 -9.76
C ILE A 356 19.44 -12.34 -9.98
N GLU A 357 19.73 -11.95 -11.21
CA GLU A 357 21.06 -11.48 -11.61
C GLU A 357 20.93 -10.18 -12.41
N THR A 358 21.67 -9.15 -12.01
CA THR A 358 21.87 -7.97 -12.85
C THR A 358 22.95 -8.28 -13.88
N THR A 359 22.58 -8.32 -15.15
CA THR A 359 23.49 -8.66 -16.25
C THR A 359 24.10 -7.41 -16.90
N ALA A 360 23.37 -6.29 -16.86
CA ALA A 360 23.87 -4.99 -17.29
C ALA A 360 23.28 -3.88 -16.42
N LEU A 361 24.07 -2.84 -16.17
CA LEU A 361 23.66 -1.64 -15.47
C LEU A 361 24.09 -0.42 -16.28
N HIS A 362 23.13 0.43 -16.61
CA HIS A 362 23.32 1.69 -17.31
C HIS A 362 22.93 2.84 -16.37
N LYS A 363 23.02 4.08 -16.85
CA LYS A 363 22.78 5.28 -16.04
C LYS A 363 21.39 5.28 -15.37
N HIS A 364 20.35 4.93 -16.13
CA HIS A 364 18.94 4.95 -15.69
C HIS A 364 18.15 3.68 -16.02
N SER A 365 18.85 2.63 -16.46
CA SER A 365 18.25 1.35 -16.80
C SER A 365 19.15 0.18 -16.40
N ALA A 366 18.57 -1.00 -16.26
CA ALA A 366 19.28 -2.24 -15.96
C ALA A 366 18.68 -3.40 -16.74
N ILE A 367 19.46 -4.45 -16.98
CA ILE A 367 18.98 -5.71 -17.54
C ILE A 367 19.11 -6.77 -16.44
N VAL A 368 17.99 -7.37 -16.05
CA VAL A 368 17.90 -8.39 -15.02
C VAL A 368 17.51 -9.71 -15.64
N LYS A 369 18.26 -10.76 -15.31
CA LYS A 369 17.92 -12.14 -15.59
C LYS A 369 17.32 -12.77 -14.34
N ILE A 370 16.13 -13.35 -14.49
CA ILE A 370 15.53 -14.22 -13.47
C ILE A 370 15.62 -15.64 -13.99
N SER A 371 16.07 -16.58 -13.16
CA SER A 371 16.07 -18.00 -13.49
C SER A 371 15.74 -18.85 -12.27
N GLY A 372 15.18 -20.04 -12.48
CA GLY A 372 14.85 -20.93 -11.38
C GLY A 372 14.05 -22.13 -11.83
N ASN A 373 13.98 -23.10 -10.95
CA ASN A 373 13.16 -24.30 -11.08
C ASN A 373 12.03 -24.32 -10.03
N PHE A 374 11.82 -23.20 -9.33
CA PHE A 374 10.69 -23.04 -8.42
C PHE A 374 9.39 -23.12 -9.22
N THR A 375 8.59 -24.17 -8.98
CA THR A 375 7.23 -24.26 -9.50
C THR A 375 6.28 -24.69 -8.38
N PRO A 376 5.02 -24.25 -8.37
CA PRO A 376 4.01 -24.66 -7.40
C PRO A 376 3.78 -26.18 -7.35
N THR A 377 4.23 -26.93 -8.35
CA THR A 377 4.13 -28.40 -8.43
C THR A 377 5.27 -29.14 -7.73
N VAL A 378 6.30 -28.43 -7.24
CA VAL A 378 7.38 -29.04 -6.45
C VAL A 378 6.96 -29.09 -4.98
N CYS A 379 6.99 -30.29 -4.41
CA CYS A 379 6.55 -30.52 -3.04
C CYS A 379 7.65 -30.24 -2.02
N VAL A 380 7.25 -29.77 -0.84
CA VAL A 380 8.16 -29.60 0.29
C VAL A 380 8.43 -30.93 0.99
N GLU A 381 9.42 -30.95 1.88
CA GLU A 381 9.77 -32.07 2.72
C GLU A 381 8.54 -32.52 3.52
N GLY A 382 8.25 -33.82 3.50
CA GLY A 382 7.04 -34.41 4.08
C GLY A 382 5.83 -34.48 3.14
N GLU A 383 5.84 -33.75 2.02
CA GLU A 383 4.80 -33.82 0.98
C GLU A 383 5.21 -34.69 -0.21
N VAL A 384 4.21 -35.17 -0.95
CA VAL A 384 4.33 -35.92 -2.21
C VAL A 384 3.27 -35.46 -3.19
N GLN A 385 3.52 -35.62 -4.48
CA GLN A 385 2.50 -35.39 -5.50
C GLN A 385 1.40 -36.45 -5.39
N ARG A 386 0.14 -36.05 -5.36
CA ARG A 386 -1.01 -36.92 -5.13
C ARG A 386 -1.05 -38.05 -6.16
N LYS A 387 -1.07 -37.70 -7.46
CA LYS A 387 -1.05 -38.66 -8.59
C LYS A 387 -2.05 -39.81 -8.45
N VAL A 388 -3.24 -39.52 -7.91
CA VAL A 388 -4.29 -40.54 -7.73
C VAL A 388 -5.26 -40.52 -8.89
N PHE A 389 -5.71 -39.33 -9.29
CA PHE A 389 -6.78 -39.20 -10.29
C PHE A 389 -6.26 -39.08 -11.73
N SER A 390 -5.04 -38.58 -11.93
CA SER A 390 -4.41 -38.44 -13.24
C SER A 390 -2.88 -38.41 -13.09
N GLN A 391 -2.14 -38.63 -14.18
CA GLN A 391 -0.70 -38.35 -14.19
C GLN A 391 -0.38 -36.87 -13.98
N ASP A 392 -1.30 -35.99 -14.40
CA ASP A 392 -1.22 -34.53 -14.22
C ASP A 392 -1.71 -34.07 -12.83
N ASP A 393 -2.09 -34.99 -11.94
CA ASP A 393 -2.49 -34.72 -10.55
C ASP A 393 -1.27 -34.44 -9.67
N LEU A 394 -0.59 -33.33 -9.96
CA LEU A 394 0.66 -32.91 -9.32
C LEU A 394 0.43 -32.16 -7.99
N VAL A 395 -0.75 -32.29 -7.39
CA VAL A 395 -1.10 -31.64 -6.13
C VAL A 395 -0.19 -32.16 -5.02
N CYS A 396 0.53 -31.26 -4.35
CA CYS A 396 1.32 -31.65 -3.19
C CYS A 396 0.42 -31.88 -1.98
N VAL A 397 0.54 -33.07 -1.38
CA VAL A 397 -0.24 -33.53 -0.23
C VAL A 397 0.68 -34.25 0.75
N ILE A 398 0.29 -34.32 2.01
CA ILE A 398 1.04 -35.14 2.98
C ILE A 398 0.89 -36.63 2.65
N ARG A 399 1.95 -37.42 2.89
CA ARG A 399 2.00 -38.85 2.49
C ARG A 399 0.83 -39.68 3.05
N GLU A 400 0.42 -39.41 4.29
CA GLU A 400 -0.70 -40.13 4.92
C GLU A 400 -2.01 -39.88 4.17
N GLU A 401 -2.29 -38.63 3.82
CA GLU A 401 -3.48 -38.28 3.04
C GLU A 401 -3.43 -38.84 1.63
N GLN A 402 -2.25 -38.87 0.99
CA GLN A 402 -2.12 -39.53 -0.31
C GLN A 402 -2.56 -40.99 -0.21
N ARG A 403 -2.06 -41.74 0.78
CA ARG A 403 -2.42 -43.16 0.98
C ARG A 403 -3.91 -43.34 1.24
N LEU A 404 -4.50 -42.48 2.07
CA LEU A 404 -5.93 -42.48 2.35
C LEU A 404 -6.75 -42.34 1.06
N ILE A 405 -6.40 -41.36 0.21
CA ILE A 405 -7.12 -41.11 -1.04
C ILE A 405 -6.84 -42.20 -2.09
N SER A 406 -5.60 -42.71 -2.16
CA SER A 406 -5.26 -43.84 -3.04
C SER A 406 -6.06 -45.10 -2.70
N SER A 407 -6.20 -45.44 -1.41
CA SER A 407 -7.02 -46.59 -0.97
C SER A 407 -8.48 -46.38 -1.37
N ALA A 408 -9.02 -45.20 -1.07
CA ALA A 408 -10.39 -44.85 -1.42
C ALA A 408 -10.67 -44.92 -2.93
N PHE A 409 -9.69 -44.55 -3.75
CA PHE A 409 -9.77 -44.62 -5.21
C PHE A 409 -9.69 -46.06 -5.74
N ASN A 410 -8.84 -46.90 -5.16
CA ASN A 410 -8.71 -48.30 -5.57
C ASN A 410 -9.96 -49.13 -5.19
N GLU A 411 -10.65 -48.76 -4.12
CA GLU A 411 -11.86 -49.44 -3.62
C GLU A 411 -13.16 -48.99 -4.32
N GLN A 412 -13.10 -48.16 -5.37
CA GLN A 412 -14.30 -47.57 -5.97
C GLN A 412 -15.32 -48.58 -6.49
N SER A 413 -14.89 -49.77 -6.93
CA SER A 413 -15.80 -50.85 -7.35
C SER A 413 -16.62 -51.43 -6.19
N GLN A 414 -16.10 -51.41 -4.97
CA GLN A 414 -16.77 -51.91 -3.75
C GLN A 414 -17.63 -50.83 -3.08
N ARG A 415 -17.43 -49.57 -3.47
CA ARG A 415 -18.07 -48.38 -2.90
C ARG A 415 -19.32 -47.95 -3.68
N ARG A 416 -19.68 -48.69 -4.72
CA ARG A 416 -20.89 -48.49 -5.53
C ARG A 416 -21.89 -49.62 -5.31
N ASP A 417 -23.17 -49.28 -5.37
CA ASP A 417 -24.26 -50.25 -5.35
C ASP A 417 -24.48 -50.90 -6.73
N LEU A 418 -25.44 -51.82 -6.83
CA LEU A 418 -25.79 -52.50 -8.08
C LEU A 418 -26.29 -51.55 -9.18
N HIS A 419 -26.77 -50.35 -8.82
CA HIS A 419 -27.21 -49.30 -9.74
C HIS A 419 -26.10 -48.29 -10.07
N GLN A 420 -24.85 -48.58 -9.69
CA GLN A 420 -23.68 -47.71 -9.86
C GLN A 420 -23.71 -46.40 -9.04
N ASN A 421 -24.63 -46.26 -8.09
CA ASN A 421 -24.65 -45.12 -7.17
C ASN A 421 -23.68 -45.35 -6.00
N CYS A 422 -23.29 -44.29 -5.30
CA CYS A 422 -22.50 -44.45 -4.09
C CYS A 422 -23.30 -45.19 -3.00
N ALA A 423 -22.66 -46.18 -2.36
CA ALA A 423 -23.27 -46.94 -1.28
C ALA A 423 -23.59 -46.06 -0.06
N ASP A 424 -24.45 -46.56 0.83
CA ASP A 424 -24.91 -45.83 2.02
C ASP A 424 -23.75 -45.26 2.84
N LYS A 425 -23.90 -43.99 3.28
CA LYS A 425 -22.90 -43.19 4.03
C LYS A 425 -21.67 -42.76 3.23
N LEU A 426 -21.64 -43.01 1.92
CA LEU A 426 -20.67 -42.41 1.01
C LEU A 426 -21.28 -41.25 0.25
N HIS A 427 -20.44 -40.30 -0.12
CA HIS A 427 -20.81 -39.12 -0.87
C HIS A 427 -20.15 -39.17 -2.25
N GLU A 428 -20.97 -38.92 -3.27
CA GLU A 428 -20.44 -38.73 -4.61
C GLU A 428 -19.71 -37.39 -4.71
N TYR A 429 -18.52 -37.42 -5.29
CA TYR A 429 -17.74 -36.23 -5.58
C TYR A 429 -17.12 -36.32 -6.96
N LYS A 430 -17.27 -35.25 -7.73
CA LYS A 430 -16.64 -35.09 -9.03
C LYS A 430 -15.31 -34.37 -8.86
N THR A 431 -14.22 -35.08 -9.06
CA THR A 431 -12.87 -34.53 -8.91
C THR A 431 -12.58 -33.49 -9.98
N MET A 432 -11.56 -32.68 -9.74
CA MET A 432 -11.04 -31.72 -10.71
C MET A 432 -10.50 -32.33 -12.02
N PHE A 433 -10.29 -33.66 -12.06
CA PHE A 433 -9.93 -34.42 -13.27
C PHE A 433 -11.14 -35.11 -13.92
N ASN A 434 -12.35 -34.64 -13.60
CA ASN A 434 -13.62 -35.11 -14.17
C ASN A 434 -13.95 -36.58 -13.85
N GLN A 435 -13.34 -37.14 -12.79
CA GLN A 435 -13.66 -38.48 -12.29
C GLN A 435 -14.70 -38.42 -11.19
N THR A 436 -15.65 -39.34 -11.19
CA THR A 436 -16.67 -39.45 -10.14
C THR A 436 -16.27 -40.52 -9.14
N VAL A 437 -16.12 -40.14 -7.87
CA VAL A 437 -15.67 -41.02 -6.78
C VAL A 437 -16.62 -40.99 -5.58
N CYS A 438 -16.77 -42.12 -4.92
CA CYS A 438 -17.55 -42.29 -3.70
C CYS A 438 -16.64 -42.25 -2.47
N LEU A 439 -16.83 -41.27 -1.61
CA LEU A 439 -15.95 -40.96 -0.48
C LEU A 439 -16.73 -40.88 0.83
N THR A 440 -16.12 -41.33 1.93
CA THR A 440 -16.60 -41.03 3.28
C THR A 440 -16.51 -39.53 3.56
N SER A 441 -17.19 -39.00 4.57
CA SER A 441 -17.14 -37.57 4.89
C SER A 441 -15.72 -37.06 5.19
N LYS A 442 -14.85 -37.88 5.81
CA LYS A 442 -13.45 -37.54 6.10
C LYS A 442 -12.59 -37.47 4.83
N GLU A 443 -12.73 -38.46 3.95
CA GLU A 443 -12.04 -38.50 2.65
C GLU A 443 -12.52 -37.33 1.77
N LEU A 444 -13.82 -37.08 1.71
CA LEU A 444 -14.41 -35.98 0.97
C LEU A 444 -13.84 -34.63 1.41
N ALA A 445 -13.81 -34.35 2.72
CA ALA A 445 -13.22 -33.12 3.25
C ALA A 445 -11.73 -32.98 2.88
N THR A 446 -11.01 -34.10 2.80
CA THR A 446 -9.60 -34.14 2.41
C THR A 446 -9.41 -33.87 0.92
N VAL A 447 -10.14 -34.56 0.04
CA VAL A 447 -10.09 -34.32 -1.41
C VAL A 447 -10.50 -32.89 -1.74
N ILE A 448 -11.58 -32.37 -1.14
CA ILE A 448 -12.01 -30.97 -1.35
C ILE A 448 -10.90 -29.99 -0.97
N ARG A 449 -10.21 -30.20 0.17
CA ARG A 449 -9.09 -29.34 0.59
C ARG A 449 -7.94 -29.40 -0.43
N GLN A 450 -7.57 -30.59 -0.88
CA GLN A 450 -6.49 -30.80 -1.85
C GLN A 450 -6.83 -30.19 -3.23
N ASP A 451 -8.05 -30.40 -3.72
CA ASP A 451 -8.53 -29.83 -4.99
C ASP A 451 -8.62 -28.31 -4.92
N ARG A 452 -9.06 -27.73 -3.77
CA ARG A 452 -9.04 -26.28 -3.56
C ARG A 452 -7.61 -25.73 -3.61
N ARG A 453 -6.66 -26.41 -2.98
CA ARG A 453 -5.24 -26.04 -3.01
C ARG A 453 -4.69 -26.03 -4.44
N TRP A 454 -5.00 -27.05 -5.22
CA TRP A 454 -4.60 -27.10 -6.63
C TRP A 454 -5.22 -25.99 -7.48
N LYS A 455 -6.53 -25.77 -7.33
CA LYS A 455 -7.22 -24.66 -8.01
C LYS A 455 -6.57 -23.33 -7.66
N HIS A 456 -6.13 -23.14 -6.41
CA HIS A 456 -5.39 -21.96 -6.00
C HIS A 456 -4.08 -21.79 -6.79
N TYR A 457 -3.31 -22.87 -6.98
CA TYR A 457 -2.08 -22.84 -7.79
C TYR A 457 -2.33 -22.61 -9.27
N GLN A 458 -3.40 -23.14 -9.83
CA GLN A 458 -3.72 -22.88 -11.24
C GLN A 458 -4.19 -21.44 -11.46
N GLN A 459 -4.94 -20.91 -10.49
CA GLN A 459 -5.37 -19.51 -10.51
C GLN A 459 -4.19 -18.55 -10.45
N PHE A 460 -3.13 -18.91 -9.71
CA PHE A 460 -1.90 -18.13 -9.59
C PHE A 460 -1.34 -17.67 -10.95
N TYR A 461 -1.19 -18.59 -11.88
CA TYR A 461 -0.62 -18.32 -13.21
C TYR A 461 -1.50 -17.47 -14.11
N ASN A 462 -2.80 -17.39 -13.78
CA ASN A 462 -3.81 -16.68 -14.55
C ASN A 462 -4.44 -15.56 -13.72
N MET A 463 -3.76 -15.07 -12.67
CA MET A 463 -4.32 -14.06 -11.79
C MET A 463 -4.58 -12.77 -12.57
N PRO A 464 -5.80 -12.23 -12.56
CA PRO A 464 -6.13 -11.00 -13.28
C PRO A 464 -5.57 -9.74 -12.59
N THR A 465 -5.14 -9.88 -11.34
CA THR A 465 -4.56 -8.82 -10.51
C THR A 465 -3.50 -9.45 -9.62
N TYR A 466 -2.43 -8.74 -9.32
CA TYR A 466 -1.28 -9.26 -8.58
C TYR A 466 -0.64 -8.15 -7.74
N GLY A 467 0.41 -8.49 -7.00
CA GLY A 467 1.10 -7.55 -6.11
C GLY A 467 0.22 -7.10 -4.95
N LEU A 468 0.64 -6.02 -4.30
CA LEU A 468 0.04 -5.53 -3.06
C LEU A 468 -1.31 -4.85 -3.29
N ASN A 469 -1.57 -4.44 -4.54
CA ASN A 469 -2.86 -3.94 -5.00
C ASN A 469 -3.84 -5.02 -5.50
N MET A 470 -3.62 -6.29 -5.16
CA MET A 470 -4.47 -7.38 -5.63
C MET A 470 -5.92 -7.28 -5.12
N CYS A 471 -6.87 -7.54 -6.02
CA CYS A 471 -8.29 -7.57 -5.68
C CYS A 471 -8.68 -8.86 -4.96
N LYS A 472 -9.79 -8.81 -4.20
CA LYS A 472 -10.42 -10.01 -3.63
C LYS A 472 -10.88 -10.96 -4.75
N PRO A 473 -10.95 -12.28 -4.49
CA PRO A 473 -11.45 -13.24 -5.48
C PRO A 473 -12.79 -12.80 -6.09
N GLY A 474 -12.88 -12.87 -7.43
CA GLY A 474 -14.05 -12.43 -8.19
C GLY A 474 -14.00 -10.98 -8.70
N PHE A 475 -13.05 -10.17 -8.22
CA PHE A 475 -12.84 -8.80 -8.69
C PHE A 475 -11.56 -8.68 -9.52
N VAL A 476 -11.52 -7.63 -10.36
CA VAL A 476 -10.36 -7.26 -11.19
C VAL A 476 -10.12 -5.75 -11.10
N TRP A 477 -8.96 -5.27 -11.54
CA TRP A 477 -8.71 -3.83 -11.66
C TRP A 477 -9.61 -3.21 -12.74
N ARG A 478 -10.16 -2.04 -12.42
CA ARG A 478 -11.00 -1.26 -13.33
C ARG A 478 -10.20 -0.69 -14.50
N LEU A 479 -8.96 -0.24 -14.22
CA LEU A 479 -8.00 0.23 -15.21
C LEU A 479 -8.54 1.33 -16.12
N ILE A 480 -9.27 2.33 -15.59
CA ILE A 480 -9.62 3.55 -16.33
C ILE A 480 -8.38 4.16 -17.00
N ASP A 481 -7.26 4.14 -16.30
CA ASP A 481 -5.92 4.34 -16.82
C ASP A 481 -4.95 3.34 -16.14
N ALA A 482 -3.65 3.47 -16.39
CA ALA A 482 -2.64 2.58 -15.82
C ALA A 482 -2.50 2.69 -14.29
N TYR A 483 -2.96 3.76 -13.65
CA TYR A 483 -2.89 3.94 -12.19
C TYR A 483 -4.22 3.61 -11.49
N ASP A 484 -5.23 3.14 -12.22
CA ASP A 484 -6.56 2.84 -11.66
C ASP A 484 -6.68 1.37 -11.20
N TYR A 485 -6.23 1.12 -9.98
CA TYR A 485 -6.30 -0.16 -9.28
C TYR A 485 -7.65 -0.42 -8.56
N VAL A 486 -8.69 0.39 -8.80
CA VAL A 486 -9.99 0.21 -8.15
C VAL A 486 -10.58 -1.15 -8.53
N CYS A 487 -10.96 -1.94 -7.52
CA CYS A 487 -11.46 -3.30 -7.72
C CYS A 487 -12.95 -3.31 -8.11
N VAL A 488 -13.26 -3.89 -9.27
CA VAL A 488 -14.60 -3.97 -9.86
C VAL A 488 -14.90 -5.37 -10.38
N TRP A 489 -16.16 -5.62 -10.76
CA TRP A 489 -16.54 -6.88 -11.39
C TRP A 489 -15.93 -6.99 -12.81
N PRO A 490 -15.62 -8.20 -13.31
CA PRO A 490 -14.92 -8.39 -14.59
C PRO A 490 -15.58 -7.74 -15.82
N ASN A 491 -16.92 -7.70 -15.85
CA ASN A 491 -17.67 -7.04 -16.92
C ASN A 491 -17.39 -5.53 -17.01
N ARG A 492 -17.00 -4.90 -15.90
CA ARG A 492 -16.75 -3.45 -15.82
C ARG A 492 -15.50 -3.03 -16.57
N THR A 493 -14.43 -3.82 -16.53
CA THR A 493 -13.15 -3.51 -17.19
C THR A 493 -13.29 -3.40 -18.71
N SER A 494 -14.15 -4.24 -19.31
CA SER A 494 -14.43 -4.20 -20.76
C SER A 494 -15.21 -2.94 -21.16
N ALA A 495 -16.16 -2.51 -20.32
CA ALA A 495 -16.87 -1.24 -20.50
C ALA A 495 -15.89 -0.04 -20.43
N GLU A 496 -14.99 -0.01 -19.44
CA GLU A 496 -14.01 1.08 -19.35
C GLU A 496 -12.97 1.06 -20.47
N ALA A 497 -12.59 -0.12 -20.98
CA ALA A 497 -11.75 -0.22 -22.18
C ALA A 497 -12.42 0.41 -23.41
N THR A 498 -13.75 0.33 -23.50
CA THR A 498 -14.53 0.97 -24.57
C THR A 498 -14.57 2.49 -24.37
N ASN A 499 -14.83 2.95 -23.14
CA ASN A 499 -14.81 4.38 -22.79
C ASN A 499 -13.45 5.04 -23.07
N ARG A 500 -12.33 4.33 -22.83
CA ARG A 500 -10.98 4.79 -23.20
C ARG A 500 -10.80 5.01 -24.70
N LYS A 501 -11.42 4.20 -25.56
CA LYS A 501 -11.34 4.38 -27.01
C LYS A 501 -12.11 5.62 -27.46
N LEU A 502 -13.22 5.92 -26.78
CA LEU A 502 -14.05 7.11 -27.02
C LEU A 502 -13.39 8.41 -26.52
N TRP A 503 -12.46 8.34 -25.57
CA TRP A 503 -11.72 9.49 -25.02
C TRP A 503 -11.16 10.42 -26.11
N LYS A 504 -10.61 9.89 -27.21
CA LYS A 504 -10.05 10.72 -28.30
C LYS A 504 -11.11 11.48 -29.09
N SER A 505 -12.37 11.05 -29.07
CA SER A 505 -13.50 11.68 -29.79
C SER A 505 -14.39 12.57 -28.91
N THR A 506 -14.24 12.53 -27.59
CA THR A 506 -15.07 13.28 -26.63
C THR A 506 -14.27 14.20 -25.70
N LEU A 507 -13.01 14.50 -26.03
CA LEU A 507 -12.26 15.55 -25.33
C LEU A 507 -13.02 16.86 -25.49
N PRO A 508 -13.43 17.51 -24.39
CA PRO A 508 -14.17 18.74 -24.50
C PRO A 508 -13.22 19.82 -25.04
N ILE A 509 -13.66 20.54 -26.08
CA ILE A 509 -12.94 21.68 -26.66
C ILE A 509 -12.90 22.85 -25.67
N GLU A 510 -13.80 22.83 -24.68
CA GLU A 510 -13.94 23.78 -23.58
C GLU A 510 -13.75 23.07 -22.23
N GLN A 511 -13.52 23.79 -21.13
CA GLN A 511 -13.44 23.22 -19.76
C GLN A 511 -14.79 22.70 -19.23
N ASN A 512 -15.79 22.47 -20.09
CA ASN A 512 -17.14 22.06 -19.72
C ASN A 512 -17.62 20.89 -20.60
N CYS A 513 -18.41 20.01 -19.99
CA CYS A 513 -19.08 18.95 -20.73
C CYS A 513 -20.27 19.49 -21.54
N PRO A 514 -20.58 18.89 -22.71
CA PRO A 514 -21.80 19.17 -23.46
C PRO A 514 -23.06 19.04 -22.60
N SER A 515 -24.15 19.72 -22.99
CA SER A 515 -25.43 19.67 -22.28
C SER A 515 -25.90 18.22 -22.04
N ASN A 516 -26.31 17.92 -20.80
CA ASN A 516 -26.71 16.60 -20.26
C ASN A 516 -25.58 15.62 -19.90
N LEU A 517 -24.31 16.01 -20.05
CA LEU A 517 -23.17 15.23 -19.57
C LEU A 517 -22.48 15.94 -18.39
N VAL A 518 -21.77 15.16 -17.59
CA VAL A 518 -20.97 15.63 -16.47
C VAL A 518 -19.58 15.00 -16.51
N PHE A 519 -18.60 15.65 -15.89
CA PHE A 519 -17.30 15.02 -15.69
C PHE A 519 -17.44 13.76 -14.83
N ARG A 520 -16.86 12.66 -15.30
CA ARG A 520 -16.83 11.36 -14.61
C ARG A 520 -16.16 11.47 -13.25
N ASN A 521 -15.11 12.29 -13.13
CA ASN A 521 -14.43 12.58 -11.87
C ASN A 521 -14.06 11.32 -11.08
N ALA A 522 -13.54 10.29 -11.76
CA ALA A 522 -13.05 9.08 -11.11
C ALA A 522 -11.86 9.35 -10.17
N PHE A 523 -11.07 10.38 -10.48
CA PHE A 523 -9.93 10.86 -9.70
C PHE A 523 -9.67 12.34 -10.08
N PRO A 524 -8.85 13.10 -9.31
CA PRO A 524 -8.50 14.46 -9.67
C PRO A 524 -7.88 14.54 -11.07
N GLY A 525 -8.48 15.34 -11.96
CA GLY A 525 -8.05 15.48 -13.36
C GLY A 525 -8.75 14.54 -14.35
N ASP A 526 -9.65 13.66 -13.91
CA ASP A 526 -10.49 12.86 -14.81
C ASP A 526 -11.63 13.68 -15.42
N MET A 527 -11.38 14.22 -16.62
CA MET A 527 -12.28 15.11 -17.34
C MET A 527 -13.13 14.40 -18.42
N LEU A 528 -13.31 13.07 -18.36
CA LEU A 528 -14.17 12.37 -19.33
C LEU A 528 -15.63 12.79 -19.10
N CYS A 529 -16.33 13.22 -20.15
CA CYS A 529 -17.77 13.51 -20.07
C CYS A 529 -18.59 12.21 -20.17
N VAL A 530 -19.44 11.97 -19.17
CA VAL A 530 -20.33 10.80 -19.03
C VAL A 530 -21.71 11.23 -18.55
N ASP A 531 -22.69 10.33 -18.58
CA ASP A 531 -23.99 10.55 -17.95
C ASP A 531 -23.87 10.58 -16.40
N ILE A 532 -24.91 11.13 -15.75
CA ILE A 532 -24.91 11.28 -14.29
C ILE A 532 -24.86 9.94 -13.55
N ASP A 533 -25.46 8.88 -14.12
CA ASP A 533 -25.51 7.56 -13.50
C ASP A 533 -24.12 6.90 -13.54
N GLN A 534 -23.38 7.06 -14.64
CA GLN A 534 -21.98 6.63 -14.73
C GLN A 534 -21.09 7.33 -13.71
N ARG A 535 -21.25 8.64 -13.52
CA ARG A 535 -20.50 9.37 -12.49
C ARG A 535 -20.79 8.79 -11.10
N GLN A 536 -22.05 8.56 -10.77
CA GLN A 536 -22.45 7.99 -9.48
C GLN A 536 -21.91 6.57 -9.29
N LEU A 537 -21.93 5.74 -10.34
CA LEU A 537 -21.37 4.39 -10.30
C LEU A 537 -19.86 4.41 -10.03
N VAL A 538 -19.11 5.27 -10.72
CA VAL A 538 -17.66 5.40 -10.54
C VAL A 538 -17.31 5.87 -9.13
N GLN A 539 -18.06 6.82 -8.58
CA GLN A 539 -17.90 7.28 -7.20
C GLN A 539 -18.16 6.14 -6.21
N HIS A 540 -19.23 5.38 -6.43
CA HIS A 540 -19.55 4.21 -5.60
C HIS A 540 -18.49 3.10 -5.69
N GLU A 541 -17.89 2.87 -6.86
CA GLU A 541 -16.78 1.93 -7.02
C GLU A 541 -15.54 2.37 -6.23
N ASN A 542 -15.21 3.66 -6.26
CA ASN A 542 -14.13 4.24 -5.46
C ASN A 542 -14.38 4.06 -3.96
N ASP A 543 -15.61 4.32 -3.50
CA ASP A 543 -16.04 4.13 -2.10
C ASP A 543 -15.89 2.67 -1.65
N LEU A 544 -16.09 1.72 -2.55
CA LEU A 544 -15.99 0.29 -2.24
C LEU A 544 -14.56 -0.27 -2.33
N SER A 545 -13.56 0.52 -2.76
CA SER A 545 -12.20 0.03 -2.97
C SER A 545 -11.62 -0.63 -1.73
N GLU A 546 -11.78 -0.04 -0.53
CA GLU A 546 -11.29 -0.63 0.74
C GLU A 546 -11.84 -2.03 1.00
N THR A 547 -13.08 -2.28 0.59
CA THR A 547 -13.79 -3.54 0.84
C THR A 547 -13.50 -4.59 -0.23
N ARG A 548 -13.04 -4.18 -1.41
CA ARG A 548 -12.80 -5.06 -2.56
C ARG A 548 -11.31 -5.33 -2.79
N LEU A 549 -10.44 -4.46 -2.28
CA LEU A 549 -9.01 -4.71 -2.23
C LEU A 549 -8.71 -5.81 -1.20
N ARG A 550 -7.86 -6.77 -1.56
CA ARG A 550 -7.58 -7.91 -0.69
C ARG A 550 -6.78 -7.51 0.54
N TYR A 551 -5.87 -6.54 0.38
CA TYR A 551 -4.86 -6.21 1.38
C TYR A 551 -4.96 -4.80 1.97
N PHE A 552 -6.11 -4.15 1.85
CA PHE A 552 -6.30 -2.77 2.34
C PHE A 552 -5.93 -2.56 3.82
N LYS A 553 -6.21 -3.55 4.68
CA LYS A 553 -5.89 -3.47 6.12
C LYS A 553 -4.47 -3.96 6.48
N PHE A 554 -3.65 -4.37 5.51
CA PHE A 554 -2.52 -5.28 5.73
C PHE A 554 -1.12 -4.65 5.64
N PHE A 555 -0.94 -3.45 5.07
CA PHE A 555 0.34 -2.70 5.13
C PHE A 555 0.39 -1.72 6.31
N ASN A 556 -0.60 -1.79 7.20
CA ASN A 556 -0.63 -1.11 8.49
C ASN A 556 0.52 -1.59 9.36
N GLY A 557 1.71 -1.01 9.20
CA GLY A 557 2.85 -1.26 10.07
C GLY A 557 2.42 -1.38 11.52
N ILE A 558 3.04 -2.33 12.23
CA ILE A 558 3.03 -2.53 13.67
C ILE A 558 3.31 -1.19 14.36
N ASP A 559 2.24 -0.43 14.46
CA ASP A 559 1.90 0.49 15.52
C ASP A 559 0.59 -0.09 16.08
N LYS A 560 0.66 -1.34 16.56
CA LYS A 560 -0.42 -1.96 17.31
C LYS A 560 -0.69 -1.09 18.54
N ILE A 561 -1.62 -0.15 18.44
CA ILE A 561 -2.46 0.18 19.59
C ILE A 561 -3.41 -1.02 19.70
N PRO A 562 -3.39 -1.78 20.81
CA PRO A 562 -4.29 -2.90 20.96
C PRO A 562 -5.72 -2.45 20.70
N TYR A 563 -6.47 -3.35 20.06
CA TYR A 563 -7.87 -3.17 19.72
C TYR A 563 -8.68 -2.93 21.00
N ASN A 564 -8.86 -1.66 21.39
CA ASN A 564 -9.82 -1.32 22.42
C ASN A 564 -11.19 -1.16 21.74
N LYS A 565 -12.08 -2.13 21.98
CA LYS A 565 -13.48 -2.14 21.50
C LYS A 565 -14.27 -0.87 21.85
N ASN A 566 -13.74 0.01 22.70
CA ASN A 566 -14.43 1.22 23.16
C ASN A 566 -14.21 2.48 22.29
N THR A 567 -13.39 2.46 21.23
CA THR A 567 -13.18 3.66 20.38
C THR A 567 -14.25 3.89 19.31
N PHE A 568 -15.23 2.99 19.19
CA PHE A 568 -16.44 3.24 18.38
C PHE A 568 -17.40 4.27 19.02
N LEU A 569 -17.15 4.71 20.27
CA LEU A 569 -17.99 5.67 20.98
C LEU A 569 -17.63 7.16 20.72
N ALA A 570 -16.61 7.46 19.91
CA ALA A 570 -16.37 8.84 19.48
C ALA A 570 -17.30 9.27 18.32
N LYS A 571 -17.99 8.33 17.65
CA LYS A 571 -19.07 8.63 16.71
C LYS A 571 -20.40 9.03 17.40
N SER A 572 -20.53 8.82 18.72
CA SER A 572 -21.73 9.22 19.47
C SER A 572 -21.73 10.64 20.02
N TYR A 573 -20.65 11.43 19.84
CA TYR A 573 -20.64 12.85 20.24
C TYR A 573 -21.35 13.79 19.25
N ARG A 574 -22.06 13.26 18.24
CA ARG A 574 -22.90 14.02 17.32
C ARG A 574 -24.41 13.72 17.38
N LEU A 575 -24.87 12.88 18.31
CA LEU A 575 -26.29 12.57 18.45
C LEU A 575 -26.68 12.37 19.92
N ARG A 576 -26.55 13.40 20.75
CA ARG A 576 -27.50 13.65 21.85
C ARG A 576 -27.72 15.15 21.98
N GLN A 577 -28.93 15.53 21.60
CA GLN A 577 -29.55 16.83 21.82
C GLN A 577 -29.56 17.14 23.32
N HIS A 578 -29.03 18.29 23.70
CA HIS A 578 -29.75 19.37 24.40
C HIS A 578 -28.90 20.64 24.34
#